data_AF-G9N3X5-F1
#
_entry.id   AF-G9N3X5-F1
#
_cell.length_a   1.000
_cell.length_b   1.000
_cell.length_c   1.000
_cell.angle_alpha   90.00
_cell.angle_beta   90.00
_cell.angle_gamma   90.00
#
_symmetry.space_group_name_H-M   'P 1'
#
loop_
_entity.id
_entity.type
_entity.pdbx_description
1 polymer ?
#
loop_
_entity_poly.entity_id
_entity_poly.type
_entity_poly.pdbx_seq_one_letter_code
_entity_poly.pdbx_strand_id
1 'polypeptide(L)'
;LPKTLKTLNWFEDFNEEIIRIPHEANPANGLPYIRSVANAASSKLAHESISLEHVSGCYSIDAVPFFKAVHTLWTWPNLATLSLTCSPFATPERHDEIVVLLTRIGRVAHRMP
;
A
#
# COMPACT_ATOMS: atom_id res chain seq x y z
N LEU A 1 8.97 -3.16 13.48
CA LEU A 1 9.11 -1.76 13.95
C LEU A 1 9.38 -1.74 15.47
N PRO A 2 9.73 -0.60 16.12
CA PRO A 2 9.78 -0.54 17.59
C PRO A 2 8.44 -0.95 18.21
N LYS A 3 8.45 -1.72 19.30
CA LYS A 3 7.22 -2.26 19.91
C LYS A 3 6.28 -1.21 20.50
N THR A 4 6.79 -0.02 20.76
CA THR A 4 6.03 1.13 21.29
C THR A 4 5.49 2.04 20.20
N LEU A 5 5.80 1.76 18.92
CA LEU A 5 5.33 2.56 17.81
C LEU A 5 3.83 2.36 17.63
N LYS A 6 3.07 3.46 17.66
CA LYS A 6 1.63 3.48 17.43
C LYS A 6 1.26 4.06 16.08
N THR A 7 2.02 5.06 15.64
CA THR A 7 1.76 5.80 14.41
C THR A 7 2.92 5.60 13.44
N LEU A 8 2.61 5.20 12.22
CA LEU A 8 3.55 5.17 11.12
C LEU A 8 3.02 6.01 9.96
N ASN A 9 3.81 7.00 9.58
CA ASN A 9 3.53 7.87 8.45
C ASN A 9 4.68 7.72 7.45
N TRP A 10 4.40 7.11 6.30
CA TRP A 10 5.35 6.91 5.23
C TRP A 10 5.01 7.83 4.07
N PHE A 11 5.65 8.99 4.05
CA PHE A 11 5.58 9.92 2.95
C PHE A 11 6.97 9.98 2.31
N GLU A 12 7.11 9.38 1.14
CA GLU A 12 8.30 9.62 0.33
C GLU A 12 8.09 10.89 -0.47
N ASP A 13 9.06 11.81 -0.36
CA ASP A 13 9.18 12.90 -1.30
C ASP A 13 9.43 12.29 -2.68
N PHE A 14 8.78 12.83 -3.71
CA PHE A 14 8.90 12.30 -5.06
C PHE A 14 10.39 12.30 -5.43
N ASN A 15 11.03 11.13 -5.48
CA ASN A 15 12.35 11.05 -6.05
C ASN A 15 12.16 11.20 -7.57
N GLU A 16 12.16 12.44 -8.06
CA GLU A 16 12.05 12.76 -9.49
C GLU A 16 13.07 11.97 -10.32
N GLU A 17 14.21 11.63 -9.72
CA GLU A 17 15.24 10.77 -10.31
C GLU A 17 14.71 9.38 -10.68
N ILE A 18 13.82 8.78 -9.89
CA ILE A 18 13.21 7.47 -10.19
C ILE A 18 12.27 7.54 -11.40
N ILE A 19 11.66 8.69 -11.64
CA ILE A 19 10.83 8.98 -12.82
C ILE A 19 11.70 9.36 -14.02
N ARG A 20 12.92 9.86 -13.82
CA ARG A 20 13.90 10.17 -14.87
C ARG A 20 14.60 8.94 -15.42
N ILE A 21 14.93 7.96 -14.58
CA ILE A 21 15.67 6.74 -14.96
C ILE A 21 14.98 5.88 -16.06
N PRO A 22 13.64 5.81 -16.23
CA PRO A 22 13.05 4.97 -17.27
C PRO A 22 13.06 5.62 -18.67
N HIS A 23 13.33 6.92 -18.79
CA HIS A 23 13.14 7.60 -20.08
C HIS A 23 14.36 7.51 -21.01
N GLU A 24 15.56 7.24 -20.46
CA GLU A 24 16.80 7.24 -21.25
C GLU A 24 17.39 5.85 -21.53
N ALA A 25 17.09 4.81 -20.74
CA ALA A 25 17.81 3.54 -20.81
C ALA A 25 17.02 2.32 -21.32
N ASN A 26 15.72 2.21 -21.05
CA ASN A 26 14.75 1.24 -21.61
C ASN A 26 13.49 1.26 -20.71
N PRO A 27 12.34 1.80 -21.17
CA PRO A 27 11.14 1.97 -20.35
C PRO A 27 10.53 0.66 -19.83
N ALA A 28 10.90 -0.48 -20.43
CA ALA A 28 10.43 -1.80 -20.01
C ALA A 28 11.00 -2.28 -18.67
N ASN A 29 12.13 -1.73 -18.17
CA ASN A 29 12.80 -2.26 -16.98
C ASN A 29 12.63 -1.38 -15.72
N GLY A 30 12.47 -0.05 -15.88
CA GLY A 30 12.34 0.87 -14.74
C GLY A 30 11.00 0.77 -14.02
N LEU A 31 9.90 0.77 -14.78
CA LEU A 31 8.54 0.72 -14.21
C LEU A 31 8.25 -0.61 -13.46
N PRO A 32 8.65 -1.79 -13.96
CA PRO A 32 8.45 -3.03 -13.22
C PRO A 32 9.26 -3.12 -11.93
N TYR A 33 10.48 -2.57 -11.90
CA TYR A 33 11.31 -2.56 -10.69
C TYR A 33 10.67 -1.70 -9.59
N ILE A 34 10.25 -0.48 -9.90
CA ILE A 34 9.56 0.41 -8.95
C ILE A 34 8.29 -0.24 -8.42
N ARG A 35 7.48 -0.83 -9.31
CA ARG A 35 6.27 -1.58 -8.91
C ARG A 35 6.60 -2.78 -8.01
N SER A 36 7.69 -3.49 -8.28
CA SER A 36 8.14 -4.63 -7.45
C SER A 36 8.55 -4.18 -6.05
N VAL A 37 9.29 -3.07 -5.93
CA VAL A 37 9.68 -2.49 -4.64
C VAL A 37 8.44 -2.04 -3.86
N ALA A 38 7.53 -1.32 -4.51
CA ALA A 38 6.27 -0.88 -3.92
C ALA A 38 5.41 -2.08 -3.45
N ASN A 39 5.37 -3.17 -4.22
CA ASN A 39 4.65 -4.39 -3.84
C ASN A 39 5.22 -5.01 -2.55
N ALA A 40 6.55 -5.14 -2.45
CA ALA A 40 7.22 -5.70 -1.28
C ALA A 40 7.03 -4.81 -0.05
N ALA A 41 7.20 -3.49 -0.19
CA ALA A 41 7.00 -2.52 0.88
C ALA A 41 5.55 -2.54 1.39
N SER A 42 4.57 -2.55 0.49
CA SER A 42 3.14 -2.60 0.83
C SER A 42 2.75 -3.89 1.55
N SER A 43 3.28 -5.03 1.10
CA SER A 43 3.02 -6.33 1.72
C SER A 43 3.61 -6.41 3.13
N LYS A 44 4.83 -5.88 3.30
CA LYS A 44 5.48 -5.79 4.62
C LYS A 44 4.70 -4.85 5.55
N LEU A 45 4.28 -3.69 5.05
CA LEU A 45 3.48 -2.74 5.81
C LEU A 45 2.15 -3.35 6.27
N ALA A 46 1.51 -4.17 5.43
CA ALA A 46 0.29 -4.89 5.81
C ALA A 46 0.49 -5.74 7.06
N HIS A 47 1.61 -6.47 7.14
CA HIS A 47 1.92 -7.27 8.33
C HIS A 47 2.21 -6.42 9.57
N GLU A 48 3.04 -5.38 9.43
CA GLU A 48 3.40 -4.51 10.56
C GLU A 48 2.19 -3.71 11.09
N SER A 49 1.23 -3.38 10.22
CA SER A 49 0.04 -2.60 10.55
C SER A 49 -0.83 -3.22 11.65
N ILE A 50 -0.77 -4.53 11.85
CA ILE A 50 -1.53 -5.26 12.89
C ILE A 50 -1.28 -4.67 14.28
N SER A 51 -0.05 -4.21 14.54
CA SER A 51 0.38 -3.69 15.83
C SER A 51 0.23 -2.17 15.98
N LEU A 52 -0.23 -1.48 14.93
CA LEU A 52 -0.28 -0.02 14.86
C LEU A 52 -1.69 0.51 15.10
N GLU A 53 -1.76 1.77 15.51
CA GLU A 53 -3.00 2.54 15.69
C GLU A 53 -3.31 3.41 14.47
N HIS A 54 -2.27 3.99 13.87
CA HIS A 54 -2.40 4.90 12.75
C HIS A 54 -1.36 4.57 11.69
N VAL A 55 -1.82 4.28 10.47
CA VAL A 55 -0.95 4.02 9.32
C VAL A 55 -1.34 4.94 8.17
N SER A 56 -0.37 5.71 7.69
CA SER A 56 -0.46 6.39 6.41
C SER A 56 0.73 6.03 5.53
N GLY A 57 0.47 5.84 4.24
CA GLY A 57 1.49 5.52 3.25
C GLY A 57 1.14 6.10 1.89
N CYS A 58 2.09 6.76 1.25
CA CYS A 58 1.93 7.24 -0.12
C CYS A 58 3.10 6.84 -1.04
N TYR A 59 2.84 6.92 -2.34
CA TYR A 59 3.79 6.73 -3.45
C TYR A 59 4.44 5.33 -3.53
N SER A 60 5.33 4.98 -2.62
CA SER A 60 6.00 3.68 -2.53
C SER A 60 5.17 2.61 -1.81
N ILE A 61 3.95 2.99 -1.39
CA ILE A 61 2.95 2.10 -0.80
C ILE A 61 1.68 2.16 -1.64
N ASP A 62 1.19 1.00 -2.05
CA ASP A 62 -0.04 0.85 -2.82
C ASP A 62 -1.04 -0.07 -2.08
N ALA A 63 -2.30 0.33 -2.10
CA ALA A 63 -3.40 -0.38 -1.48
C ALA A 63 -3.59 -1.79 -2.05
N VAL A 64 -3.37 -2.02 -3.35
CA VAL A 64 -3.60 -3.33 -3.98
C VAL A 64 -2.70 -4.43 -3.39
N PRO A 65 -1.35 -4.32 -3.44
CA PRO A 65 -0.48 -5.31 -2.82
C PRO A 65 -0.67 -5.38 -1.29
N PHE A 66 -0.95 -4.25 -0.62
CA PHE A 66 -1.26 -4.24 0.81
C PHE A 66 -2.45 -5.15 1.14
N PHE A 67 -3.61 -4.92 0.52
CA PHE A 67 -4.83 -5.71 0.76
C PHE A 67 -4.78 -7.11 0.14
N LYS A 68 -3.85 -7.37 -0.78
CA LYS A 68 -3.54 -8.73 -1.25
C LYS A 68 -2.78 -9.55 -0.21
N ALA A 69 -1.87 -8.94 0.53
CA ALA A 69 -1.07 -9.60 1.57
C ALA A 69 -1.85 -9.88 2.87
N VAL A 70 -2.98 -9.20 3.07
CA VAL A 70 -3.84 -9.41 4.25
C VAL A 70 -4.36 -10.85 4.33
N HIS A 71 -4.07 -11.50 5.45
CA HIS A 71 -4.64 -12.80 5.77
C HIS A 71 -6.07 -12.69 6.33
N THR A 72 -6.90 -13.71 6.10
CA THR A 72 -8.30 -13.75 6.54
C THR A 72 -8.46 -13.79 8.07
N LEU A 73 -7.47 -14.33 8.77
CA LEU A 73 -7.44 -14.43 10.24
C LEU A 73 -6.86 -13.19 10.93
N TRP A 74 -6.30 -12.23 10.19
CA TRP A 74 -5.76 -11.02 10.80
C TRP A 74 -6.89 -10.17 11.36
N THR A 75 -6.62 -9.58 12.52
CA THR A 75 -7.46 -8.59 13.17
C THR A 75 -6.56 -7.45 13.60
N TRP A 76 -7.09 -6.24 13.62
CA TRP A 76 -6.33 -5.06 14.02
C TRP A 76 -6.92 -4.56 15.32
N PRO A 77 -6.38 -4.94 16.49
CA PRO A 77 -7.01 -4.59 17.77
C PRO A 77 -7.05 -3.09 18.03
N ASN A 78 -6.12 -2.31 17.44
CA ASN A 78 -5.98 -0.89 17.75
C ASN A 78 -5.96 0.02 16.51
N LEU A 79 -6.00 -0.53 15.28
CA LEU A 79 -5.83 0.28 14.06
C LEU A 79 -7.08 1.12 13.80
N ALA A 80 -7.04 2.39 14.22
CA ALA A 80 -8.13 3.34 14.06
C ALA A 80 -8.12 4.02 12.67
N THR A 81 -6.94 4.21 12.09
CA THR A 81 -6.83 4.90 10.79
C THR A 81 -5.86 4.20 9.85
N LEU A 82 -6.30 3.99 8.61
CA LEU A 82 -5.48 3.48 7.51
C LEU A 82 -5.72 4.33 6.26
N SER A 83 -4.66 4.98 5.76
CA SER A 83 -4.71 5.79 4.55
C SER A 83 -3.59 5.40 3.59
N LEU A 84 -3.93 4.86 2.43
CA LEU A 84 -2.97 4.37 1.44
C LEU A 84 -3.28 4.95 0.06
N THR A 85 -2.24 5.20 -0.75
CA THR A 85 -2.43 5.47 -2.18
C THR A 85 -2.94 4.22 -2.90
N CYS A 86 -3.78 4.40 -3.92
CA CYS A 86 -4.41 3.31 -4.66
C CYS A 86 -4.28 3.58 -6.15
N SER A 87 -3.33 2.90 -6.80
CA SER A 87 -3.02 3.08 -8.22
C SER A 87 -4.19 2.78 -9.18
N PRO A 88 -5.09 1.80 -8.93
CA PRO A 88 -6.24 1.58 -9.82
C PRO A 88 -7.16 2.78 -9.99
N PHE A 89 -7.30 3.66 -8.99
CA PHE A 89 -8.16 4.84 -9.12
C PHE A 89 -7.64 5.88 -10.12
N ALA A 90 -6.35 5.79 -10.52
CA ALA A 90 -5.80 6.62 -11.57
C ALA A 90 -6.13 6.09 -12.99
N THR A 91 -6.67 4.87 -13.12
CA THR A 91 -6.99 4.21 -14.39
C THR A 91 -8.46 3.77 -14.42
N PRO A 92 -9.37 4.61 -14.94
CA PRO A 92 -10.81 4.37 -14.89
C PRO A 92 -11.25 3.07 -15.59
N GLU A 93 -10.52 2.57 -16.58
CA GLU A 93 -10.85 1.29 -17.23
C GLU A 93 -10.80 0.05 -16.30
N ARG A 94 -10.30 0.15 -15.07
CA ARG A 94 -10.11 -0.99 -14.15
C ARG A 94 -11.22 -1.14 -13.11
N HIS A 95 -12.48 -0.93 -13.53
CA HIS A 95 -13.66 -0.96 -12.63
C HIS A 95 -13.75 -2.26 -11.81
N ASP A 96 -13.59 -3.42 -12.43
CA ASP A 96 -13.70 -4.71 -11.74
C ASP A 96 -12.65 -4.86 -10.63
N GLU A 97 -11.42 -4.41 -10.90
CA GLU A 97 -10.34 -4.45 -9.90
C GLU A 97 -10.62 -3.51 -8.73
N ILE A 98 -11.18 -2.34 -9.01
CA ILE A 98 -11.60 -1.38 -7.99
C ILE A 98 -12.69 -1.99 -7.10
N VAL A 99 -13.71 -2.62 -7.67
CA VAL A 99 -14.80 -3.26 -6.91
C VAL A 99 -14.26 -4.39 -6.03
N VAL A 100 -13.38 -5.24 -6.56
CA VAL A 100 -12.74 -6.32 -5.78
C VAL A 100 -11.91 -5.74 -4.63
N LEU A 101 -11.16 -4.66 -4.88
CA LEU A 101 -10.36 -4.00 -3.86
C LEU A 101 -11.23 -3.38 -2.76
N LEU A 102 -12.27 -2.62 -3.11
CA LEU A 102 -13.21 -2.01 -2.17
C LEU A 102 -13.90 -3.07 -1.30
N THR A 103 -14.25 -4.22 -1.88
CA THR A 103 -14.81 -5.35 -1.13
C THR A 103 -13.82 -5.90 -0.09
N ARG A 104 -12.54 -6.02 -0.45
CA ARG A 104 -11.49 -6.42 0.50
C ARG A 104 -11.28 -5.38 1.59
N ILE A 105 -11.28 -4.10 1.23
CA ILE A 105 -11.15 -2.98 2.17
C ILE A 105 -12.28 -3.05 3.20
N GLY A 106 -13.54 -3.21 2.77
CA GLY A 106 -14.68 -3.32 3.67
C GLY A 106 -14.53 -4.48 4.68
N ARG A 107 -14.02 -5.64 4.24
CA ARG A 107 -13.74 -6.79 5.12
C ARG A 107 -12.61 -6.52 6.12
N VAL A 108 -11.63 -5.70 5.76
CA VAL A 108 -10.56 -5.27 6.69
C VAL A 108 -11.11 -4.26 7.68
N ALA A 109 -11.84 -3.26 7.21
CA ALA A 109 -12.44 -2.24 8.06
C ALA A 109 -13.37 -2.84 9.13
N HIS A 110 -14.10 -3.91 8.80
CA HIS A 110 -14.93 -4.62 9.80
C HIS A 110 -14.13 -5.37 10.88
N ARG A 111 -12.82 -5.55 10.70
CA ARG A 111 -11.89 -6.20 11.64
C ARG A 111 -10.96 -5.19 12.33
N MET A 112 -11.19 -3.90 12.08
CA MET A 112 -10.62 -2.77 12.80
C MET A 112 -11.63 -2.30 13.87
N PRO A 113 -11.19 -1.72 14.99
CA PRO A 113 -12.06 -1.06 15.96
C PRO A 113 -12.78 0.15 15.35
#